data_AF-A0A497S1P8-F1
#
_entry.id   AF-A0A497S1P8-F1
#
_cell.length_a   1.000
_cell.length_b   1.000
_cell.length_c   1.000
_cell.angle_alpha   90.00
_cell.angle_beta   90.00
_cell.angle_gamma   90.00
#
_symmetry.space_group_name_H-M   'P 1'
#
loop_
_entity.id
_entity.type
_entity.pdbx_description
1 polymer ?
#
loop_
_entity_poly.entity_id
_entity_poly.type
_entity_poly.pdbx_seq_one_letter_code
_entity_poly.pdbx_strand_id
1 'polypeptide(L)'
;MDKKLLIIIFCGLVLISALGVFLFLKEEQKVAPQDLKQEYLKFKKEYLEKKNQGYDLKEAVWWIKEARREYFEGNYEKAREYLDRAFLALEKAEKIEFSLPEIPEKGWEITEKPNTLIEKIPTIKDWVPIGITYNLEEGNLLRYIPGYPWQQSCFIFVALGKSKEGDTLFYQGRLPFEGGFAPRININGEYLRKVPVFKGGMYYYEDGVEGYPYPTVLVYGTNGYKEILSYDEENQTWYHEIIPPDDEGLKIKIKAEALGIPFWMGPQEGPYIIHGAFSGTKDVDAWGGFWVVGKFEGKVKLPQQKEEKEFSGHFLFDRATHIAYYAQQDYQGEYCREALCPARGGVVEFSCMGIFDDDFMITLCDSKNPTPVNFPKFQHQGRINYIFNESYPFNDFTLKSFGEHLQPSSFELKGKFKEGSVNLKGKVIEYWPPKGWGRVEGTWWDPEGRRTWGRAFISWEGEIEFKGETIKVEDVMGIGEFTRFKGSK
;
A
#
# COMPACT_ATOMS: atom_id res chain seq x y z
N MET A 1 38.39 -3.26 79.58
CA MET A 1 37.76 -2.78 78.33
C MET A 1 36.33 -2.38 78.66
N ASP A 2 35.94 -1.13 78.42
CA ASP A 2 34.64 -0.59 78.84
C ASP A 2 33.50 -1.34 78.14
N LYS A 3 32.52 -1.83 78.91
CA LYS A 3 31.36 -2.59 78.37
C LYS A 3 30.61 -1.78 77.31
N LYS A 4 30.59 -0.45 77.41
CA LYS A 4 29.99 0.41 76.37
C LYS A 4 30.76 0.36 75.05
N LEU A 5 32.10 0.34 75.10
CA LEU A 5 32.94 0.26 73.92
C LEU A 5 32.77 -1.07 73.18
N LEU A 6 32.61 -2.16 73.94
CA LEU A 6 32.41 -3.51 73.42
C LEU A 6 31.06 -3.67 72.68
N ILE A 7 30.00 -3.05 73.22
CA ILE A 7 28.68 -3.02 72.59
C ILE A 7 28.72 -2.19 71.29
N ILE A 8 29.41 -1.05 71.28
CA ILE A 8 29.53 -0.21 70.08
C ILE A 8 30.28 -0.94 68.96
N ILE A 9 31.37 -1.65 69.28
CA ILE A 9 32.13 -2.45 68.31
C ILE A 9 31.27 -3.60 67.76
N PHE A 10 30.50 -4.28 68.61
CA PHE A 10 29.62 -5.36 68.19
C PHE A 10 28.48 -4.86 67.27
N CYS A 11 27.83 -3.75 67.63
CA CYS A 11 26.80 -3.14 66.79
C CYS A 11 27.37 -2.64 65.44
N GLY A 12 28.59 -2.09 65.44
CA GLY A 12 29.28 -1.69 64.21
C GLY A 12 29.58 -2.88 63.29
N LEU A 13 30.02 -4.01 63.83
CA LEU A 13 30.27 -5.23 63.06
C LEU A 13 28.99 -5.83 62.46
N VAL A 14 27.89 -5.82 63.21
CA VAL A 14 26.58 -6.29 62.73
C VAL A 14 26.03 -5.36 61.63
N LEU A 15 26.22 -4.05 61.75
CA LEU A 15 25.85 -3.09 60.70
C LEU A 15 26.68 -3.27 59.44
N ILE A 16 27.98 -3.50 59.57
CA ILE A 16 28.87 -3.77 58.42
C ILE A 16 28.52 -5.11 57.76
N SER A 17 28.19 -6.15 58.52
CA SER A 17 27.76 -7.42 57.95
C SER A 17 26.39 -7.32 57.27
N ALA A 18 25.45 -6.58 57.87
CA ALA A 18 24.14 -6.33 57.27
C ALA A 18 24.24 -5.48 56.00
N LEU A 19 25.11 -4.47 55.99
CA LEU A 19 25.40 -3.68 54.79
C LEU A 19 26.13 -4.50 53.72
N GLY A 20 27.04 -5.39 54.14
CA GLY A 20 27.73 -6.34 53.25
C GLY A 20 26.77 -7.33 52.62
N VAL A 21 25.85 -7.92 53.38
CA VAL A 21 24.78 -8.79 52.86
C VAL A 21 23.79 -8.01 51.99
N PHE A 22 23.44 -6.77 52.35
CA PHE A 22 22.58 -5.92 51.54
C PHE A 22 23.24 -5.52 50.21
N LEU A 23 24.53 -5.20 50.22
CA LEU A 23 25.30 -4.92 48.99
C LEU A 23 25.48 -6.19 48.15
N PHE A 24 25.74 -7.35 48.77
CA PHE A 24 25.85 -8.64 48.08
C PHE A 24 24.52 -9.06 47.44
N LEU A 25 23.39 -8.92 48.15
CA LEU A 25 22.05 -9.13 47.60
C LEU A 25 21.68 -8.12 46.49
N LYS A 26 22.21 -6.90 46.55
CA LYS A 26 22.04 -5.88 45.50
C LYS A 26 22.97 -6.11 44.30
N GLU A 27 24.06 -6.84 44.48
CA GLU A 27 24.99 -7.25 43.43
C GLU A 27 24.50 -8.51 42.67
N GLU A 28 23.55 -9.25 43.23
CA GLU A 28 23.07 -10.56 42.73
C GLU A 28 21.78 -10.55 41.88
N GLN A 29 21.42 -9.44 41.25
CA GLN A 29 20.47 -9.48 40.11
C GLN A 29 20.90 -8.62 38.92
N LYS A 30 22.20 -8.42 38.71
CA LYS A 30 22.68 -8.04 37.37
C LYS A 30 22.45 -9.22 36.44
N VAL A 31 21.40 -9.13 35.63
CA VAL A 31 21.06 -10.11 34.59
C VAL A 31 22.30 -10.38 33.74
N ALA A 32 22.91 -11.56 33.89
CA ALA A 32 24.09 -11.90 33.10
C ALA A 32 23.67 -12.10 31.64
N PRO A 33 24.42 -11.57 30.66
CA PRO A 33 24.11 -11.75 29.24
C PRO A 33 24.02 -13.23 28.81
N GLN A 34 24.76 -14.12 29.50
CA GLN A 34 24.73 -15.56 29.26
C GLN A 34 23.38 -16.20 29.64
N ASP A 35 22.73 -15.73 30.71
CA ASP A 35 21.44 -16.24 31.17
C ASP A 35 20.32 -15.88 30.19
N LEU A 36 20.30 -14.63 29.72
CA LEU A 36 19.36 -14.18 28.70
C LEU A 36 19.48 -14.98 27.41
N LYS A 37 20.70 -15.31 26.99
CA LYS A 37 20.94 -16.10 25.78
C LYS A 37 20.28 -17.48 25.85
N GLN A 38 20.28 -18.12 27.02
CA GLN A 38 19.61 -19.42 27.20
C GLN A 38 18.08 -19.26 27.16
N GLU A 39 17.54 -18.22 27.81
CA GLU A 39 16.10 -17.94 27.76
C GLU A 39 15.61 -17.62 26.33
N TYR A 40 16.41 -16.92 25.52
CA TYR A 40 16.11 -16.71 24.10
C TYR A 40 16.05 -18.03 23.30
N LEU A 41 16.90 -19.01 23.63
CA LEU A 41 16.88 -20.32 22.99
C LEU A 41 15.65 -21.14 23.41
N LYS A 42 15.28 -21.07 24.69
CA LYS A 42 14.06 -21.67 25.22
C LYS A 42 12.83 -21.09 24.54
N PHE A 43 12.71 -19.76 24.49
CA PHE A 43 11.64 -19.07 23.79
C PHE A 43 11.56 -19.53 22.33
N LYS A 44 12.70 -19.57 21.62
CA LYS A 44 12.74 -20.01 20.22
C LYS A 44 12.18 -21.41 20.04
N LYS A 45 12.48 -22.34 20.95
CA LYS A 45 11.97 -23.72 20.89
C LYS A 45 10.45 -23.76 21.05
N GLU A 46 9.92 -23.16 22.11
CA GLU A 46 8.47 -23.12 22.39
C GLU A 46 7.72 -22.37 21.29
N TYR A 47 8.29 -21.27 20.79
CA TYR A 47 7.76 -20.52 19.66
C TYR A 47 7.63 -21.39 18.41
N LEU A 48 8.67 -22.15 18.04
CA LEU A 48 8.64 -23.03 16.87
C LEU A 48 7.60 -24.14 17.03
N GLU A 49 7.44 -24.70 18.24
CA GLU A 49 6.43 -25.70 18.52
C GLU A 49 5.01 -25.16 18.34
N LYS A 50 4.66 -24.04 19.00
CA LYS A 50 3.36 -23.40 18.83
C LYS A 50 3.13 -22.92 17.40
N LYS A 51 4.17 -22.43 16.71
CA LYS A 51 4.08 -22.02 15.31
C LYS A 51 3.66 -23.19 14.42
N ASN A 52 4.27 -24.35 14.60
CA ASN A 52 3.96 -25.57 13.85
C ASN A 52 2.57 -26.13 14.18
N GLN A 53 2.03 -25.81 15.35
CA GLN A 53 0.68 -26.18 15.78
C GLN A 53 -0.40 -25.16 15.34
N GLY A 54 -0.03 -24.08 14.64
CA GLY A 54 -0.97 -23.10 14.08
C GLY A 54 -1.53 -22.10 15.08
N TYR A 55 -0.74 -21.69 16.07
CA TYR A 55 -1.13 -20.65 17.02
C TYR A 55 -0.88 -19.23 16.49
N ASP A 56 -1.67 -18.25 16.95
CA ASP A 56 -1.40 -16.83 16.72
C ASP A 56 -0.29 -16.36 17.67
N LEU A 57 0.87 -16.04 17.09
CA LEU A 57 2.08 -15.68 17.85
C LEU A 57 2.52 -14.24 17.60
N LYS A 58 1.66 -13.38 17.03
CA LYS A 58 2.02 -12.00 16.66
C LYS A 58 2.54 -11.19 17.84
N GLU A 59 1.84 -11.25 18.97
CA GLU A 59 2.23 -10.53 20.18
C GLU A 59 3.58 -11.04 20.72
N ALA A 60 3.77 -12.35 20.79
CA ALA A 60 5.04 -12.96 21.19
C ALA A 60 6.20 -12.53 20.26
N VAL A 61 5.95 -12.43 18.95
CA VAL A 61 6.92 -11.94 17.95
C VAL A 61 7.23 -10.45 18.11
N TRP A 62 6.28 -9.64 18.57
CA TRP A 62 6.51 -8.23 18.87
C TRP A 62 7.44 -8.09 20.09
N TRP A 63 7.07 -8.72 21.21
CA TRP A 63 7.84 -8.63 22.45
C TRP A 63 9.26 -9.18 22.29
N ILE A 64 9.46 -10.27 21.53
CA ILE A 64 10.80 -10.81 21.31
C ILE A 64 11.69 -9.89 20.44
N LYS A 65 11.10 -9.09 19.55
CA LYS A 65 11.86 -8.09 18.76
C LYS A 65 12.32 -6.94 19.66
N GLU A 66 11.42 -6.43 20.50
CA GLU A 66 11.75 -5.38 21.46
C GLU A 66 12.80 -5.87 22.46
N ALA A 67 12.66 -7.09 22.98
CA ALA A 67 13.64 -7.72 23.87
C ALA A 67 15.03 -7.77 23.23
N ARG A 68 15.11 -8.20 21.96
CA ARG A 68 16.38 -8.26 21.21
C ARG A 68 16.98 -6.88 20.99
N ARG A 69 16.16 -5.86 20.68
CA ARG A 69 16.64 -4.49 20.51
C ARG A 69 17.35 -4.00 21.77
N GLU A 70 16.67 -4.10 22.91
CA GLU A 70 17.23 -3.69 24.22
C GLU A 70 18.48 -4.51 24.58
N TYR A 71 18.50 -5.82 24.27
CA TYR A 71 19.68 -6.66 24.48
C TYR A 71 20.90 -6.16 23.70
N PHE A 72 20.73 -5.77 22.43
CA PHE A 72 21.82 -5.23 21.60
C PHE A 72 22.23 -3.81 22.01
N GLU A 73 21.32 -3.03 22.58
CA GLU A 73 21.61 -1.72 23.19
C GLU A 73 22.28 -1.83 24.57
N GLY A 74 22.47 -3.05 25.09
CA GLY A 74 23.10 -3.32 26.39
C GLY A 74 22.16 -3.15 27.59
N ASN A 75 20.87 -2.95 27.35
CA ASN A 75 19.85 -2.79 28.37
C ASN A 75 19.24 -4.13 28.80
N TYR A 76 20.03 -4.93 29.52
CA TYR A 76 19.70 -6.34 29.81
C TYR A 76 18.49 -6.53 30.74
N GLU A 77 18.24 -5.60 31.67
CA GLU A 77 17.07 -5.67 32.54
C GLU A 77 15.77 -5.52 31.73
N LYS A 78 15.72 -4.52 30.86
CA LYS A 78 14.57 -4.28 29.98
C LYS A 78 14.41 -5.36 28.92
N ALA A 79 15.53 -5.90 28.41
CA ALA A 79 15.51 -7.06 27.54
C ALA A 79 14.89 -8.28 28.21
N ARG A 80 15.17 -8.52 29.51
CA ARG A 80 14.54 -9.58 30.29
C ARG A 80 13.04 -9.33 30.45
N GLU A 81 12.65 -8.13 30.84
CA GLU A 81 11.23 -7.77 30.99
C GLU A 81 10.44 -8.03 29.71
N TYR A 82 10.95 -7.61 28.56
CA TYR A 82 10.31 -7.86 27.27
C TYR A 82 10.32 -9.34 26.88
N LEU A 83 11.36 -10.09 27.23
CA LEU A 83 11.39 -11.53 27.00
C LEU A 83 10.33 -12.26 27.85
N ASP A 84 10.14 -11.86 29.10
CA ASP A 84 9.10 -12.41 29.99
C ASP A 84 7.70 -12.12 29.43
N ARG A 85 7.48 -10.90 28.93
CA ARG A 85 6.24 -10.54 28.20
C ARG A 85 6.06 -11.39 26.94
N ALA A 86 7.14 -11.72 26.22
CA ALA A 86 7.07 -12.60 25.06
C ALA A 86 6.63 -14.02 25.44
N PHE A 87 7.17 -14.58 26.53
CA PHE A 87 6.74 -15.88 27.06
C PHE A 87 5.28 -15.87 27.52
N LEU A 88 4.84 -14.81 28.21
CA LEU A 88 3.45 -14.68 28.62
C LEU A 88 2.50 -14.62 27.42
N ALA A 89 2.87 -13.85 26.38
CA ALA A 89 2.12 -13.80 25.13
C ALA A 89 2.10 -15.17 24.42
N LEU A 90 3.21 -15.91 24.48
CA LEU A 90 3.31 -17.26 23.93
C LEU A 90 2.40 -18.25 24.69
N GLU A 91 2.33 -18.16 26.02
CA GLU A 91 1.46 -18.98 26.87
C GLU A 91 -0.01 -18.73 26.52
N LYS A 92 -0.41 -17.46 26.48
CA LYS A 92 -1.78 -17.01 26.19
C LYS A 92 -2.18 -17.16 24.72
N ALA A 93 -1.24 -17.42 23.82
CA ALA A 93 -1.52 -17.59 22.41
C ALA A 93 -2.59 -18.67 22.18
N GLU A 94 -3.57 -18.33 21.35
CA GLU A 94 -4.66 -19.20 20.95
C GLU A 94 -4.41 -19.80 19.56
N LYS A 95 -5.07 -20.92 19.26
CA LYS A 95 -5.02 -21.49 17.91
C LYS A 95 -5.76 -20.56 16.94
N ILE A 96 -5.21 -20.41 15.74
CA ILE A 96 -5.86 -19.59 14.72
C ILE A 96 -7.15 -20.28 14.28
N GLU A 97 -8.27 -19.59 14.49
CA GLU A 97 -9.55 -20.01 13.96
C GLU A 97 -9.77 -19.45 12.56
N PHE A 98 -10.15 -20.31 11.62
CA PHE A 98 -10.43 -19.95 10.22
C PHE A 98 -11.92 -19.73 9.95
N SER A 99 -12.72 -19.51 11.00
CA SER A 99 -14.06 -18.97 10.90
C SER A 99 -14.05 -17.56 10.32
N LEU A 100 -15.11 -17.24 9.57
CA LEU A 100 -15.36 -15.89 9.07
C LEU A 100 -15.53 -14.93 10.27
N PRO A 101 -14.90 -13.74 10.27
CA PRO A 101 -15.15 -12.75 11.31
C PRO A 101 -16.60 -12.24 11.26
N GLU A 102 -17.06 -11.66 12.37
CA GLU A 102 -18.39 -11.07 12.45
C GLU A 102 -18.50 -9.87 11.50
N ILE A 103 -19.63 -9.79 10.79
CA ILE A 103 -19.90 -8.69 9.86
C ILE A 103 -20.11 -7.41 10.68
N PRO A 104 -19.47 -6.28 10.32
CA PRO A 104 -19.67 -5.02 11.00
C PRO A 104 -21.14 -4.59 11.01
N GLU A 105 -21.67 -4.23 12.19
CA GLU A 105 -23.04 -3.67 12.31
C GLU A 105 -23.14 -2.22 11.80
N LYS A 106 -22.01 -1.52 11.71
CA LYS A 106 -21.89 -0.11 11.32
C LYS A 106 -20.66 0.10 10.45
N GLY A 107 -20.72 1.11 9.58
CA GLY A 107 -19.62 1.49 8.69
C GLY A 107 -20.00 1.30 7.22
N TRP A 108 -19.00 1.02 6.38
CA TRP A 108 -19.20 0.82 4.95
C TRP A 108 -19.64 -0.59 4.65
N GLU A 109 -20.71 -0.68 3.87
CA GLU A 109 -21.18 -1.93 3.27
C GLU A 109 -20.25 -2.37 2.14
N ILE A 110 -20.28 -3.66 1.83
CA ILE A 110 -19.55 -4.24 0.69
C ILE A 110 -20.52 -4.81 -0.35
N THR A 111 -20.04 -4.92 -1.58
CA THR A 111 -20.75 -5.56 -2.69
C THR A 111 -19.88 -6.62 -3.36
N GLU A 112 -20.50 -7.73 -3.75
CA GLU A 112 -19.90 -8.74 -4.64
C GLU A 112 -20.25 -8.52 -6.11
N LYS A 113 -21.14 -7.55 -6.40
CA LYS A 113 -21.47 -7.13 -7.77
C LYS A 113 -20.40 -6.15 -8.27
N PRO A 114 -19.96 -6.25 -9.53
CA PRO A 114 -19.03 -5.30 -10.11
C PRO A 114 -19.56 -3.87 -10.09
N ASN A 115 -18.73 -2.94 -9.63
CA ASN A 115 -19.01 -1.51 -9.65
C ASN A 115 -18.70 -0.85 -10.99
N THR A 116 -18.16 -1.61 -11.94
CA THR A 116 -17.94 -1.19 -13.34
C THR A 116 -19.23 -0.88 -14.10
N LEU A 117 -20.42 -1.10 -13.52
CA LEU A 117 -21.70 -0.63 -14.06
C LEU A 117 -21.98 0.85 -13.77
N ILE A 118 -21.20 1.48 -12.90
CA ILE A 118 -21.30 2.91 -12.63
C ILE A 118 -20.66 3.65 -13.81
N GLU A 119 -21.42 4.56 -14.41
CA GLU A 119 -21.02 5.29 -15.61
C GLU A 119 -20.82 6.79 -15.39
N LYS A 120 -21.01 7.26 -14.16
CA LYS A 120 -20.86 8.69 -13.84
C LYS A 120 -19.40 9.12 -13.98
N ILE A 121 -19.22 10.37 -14.39
CA ILE A 121 -17.93 11.04 -14.29
C ILE A 121 -17.70 11.44 -12.82
N PRO A 122 -16.50 11.21 -12.25
CA PRO A 122 -16.16 11.61 -10.91
C PRO A 122 -16.29 13.12 -10.72
N THR A 123 -16.91 13.51 -9.63
CA THR A 123 -16.96 14.92 -9.21
C THR A 123 -15.81 15.26 -8.28
N ILE A 124 -15.64 16.54 -7.95
CA ILE A 124 -14.73 17.00 -6.88
C ILE A 124 -15.00 16.25 -5.56
N LYS A 125 -16.28 15.96 -5.25
CA LYS A 125 -16.67 15.19 -4.05
C LYS A 125 -16.25 13.73 -4.11
N ASP A 126 -16.18 13.13 -5.31
CA ASP A 126 -15.66 11.77 -5.47
C ASP A 126 -14.13 11.75 -5.35
N TRP A 127 -13.47 12.82 -5.81
CA TRP A 127 -12.02 12.96 -5.75
C TRP A 127 -11.52 13.24 -4.32
N VAL A 128 -12.06 14.28 -3.66
CA VAL A 128 -11.74 14.68 -2.28
C VAL A 128 -13.01 14.63 -1.42
N PRO A 129 -13.42 13.43 -0.95
CA PRO A 129 -14.67 13.22 -0.20
C PRO A 129 -14.65 13.75 1.24
N ILE A 130 -14.73 15.07 1.38
CA ILE A 130 -14.88 15.75 2.68
C ILE A 130 -16.23 15.40 3.30
N GLY A 131 -16.24 15.10 4.60
CA GLY A 131 -17.42 14.67 5.35
C GLY A 131 -17.74 13.17 5.23
N ILE A 132 -17.03 12.44 4.37
CA ILE A 132 -17.21 10.99 4.17
C ILE A 132 -15.93 10.24 4.55
N THR A 133 -14.80 10.61 3.92
CA THR A 133 -13.48 10.04 4.24
C THR A 133 -12.61 11.04 4.99
N TYR A 134 -12.73 12.33 4.67
CA TYR A 134 -11.85 13.37 5.19
C TYR A 134 -12.57 14.44 6.00
N ASN A 135 -11.91 14.92 7.04
CA ASN A 135 -12.15 16.24 7.61
C ASN A 135 -11.12 17.22 7.03
N LEU A 136 -11.58 18.44 6.76
CA LEU A 136 -10.70 19.57 6.43
C LEU A 136 -10.45 20.37 7.71
N GLU A 137 -9.21 20.38 8.18
CA GLU A 137 -8.79 21.12 9.37
C GLU A 137 -8.44 22.58 9.04
N GLU A 138 -8.21 23.39 10.08
CA GLU A 138 -7.66 24.73 9.93
C GLU A 138 -6.32 24.69 9.14
N GLY A 139 -6.14 25.63 8.22
CA GLY A 139 -4.95 25.66 7.35
C GLY A 139 -5.00 24.65 6.19
N ASN A 140 -6.19 24.17 5.82
CA ASN A 140 -6.45 23.33 4.64
C ASN A 140 -5.90 21.90 4.70
N LEU A 141 -5.46 21.43 5.87
CA LEU A 141 -4.93 20.08 6.03
C LEU A 141 -6.07 19.05 5.99
N LEU A 142 -5.93 18.03 5.15
CA LEU A 142 -6.83 16.87 5.14
C LEU A 142 -6.40 15.85 6.19
N ARG A 143 -7.38 15.36 6.96
CA ARG A 143 -7.24 14.20 7.84
C ARG A 143 -8.37 13.21 7.63
N TYR A 144 -8.11 11.95 7.90
CA TYR A 144 -9.20 10.97 7.95
C TYR A 144 -10.24 11.37 9.00
N ILE A 145 -11.50 11.09 8.69
CA ILE A 145 -12.56 11.13 9.70
C ILE A 145 -12.22 10.07 10.76
N PRO A 146 -12.18 10.44 12.04
CA PRO A 146 -11.87 9.51 13.13
C PRO A 146 -12.97 8.45 13.28
N GLY A 147 -12.67 7.39 14.03
CA GLY A 147 -13.66 6.36 14.34
C GLY A 147 -13.80 5.26 13.28
N TYR A 148 -12.93 5.24 12.26
CA TYR A 148 -12.93 4.19 11.24
C TYR A 148 -11.54 3.64 10.94
N PRO A 149 -11.41 2.36 10.56
CA PRO A 149 -10.15 1.69 10.30
C PRO A 149 -9.64 1.98 8.88
N TRP A 150 -9.47 3.25 8.53
CA TRP A 150 -8.83 3.67 7.29
C TRP A 150 -7.40 3.12 7.20
N GLN A 151 -7.01 2.62 6.04
CA GLN A 151 -5.68 2.03 5.83
C GLN A 151 -4.82 2.87 4.90
N GLN A 152 -5.38 3.32 3.79
CA GLN A 152 -4.63 4.02 2.76
C GLN A 152 -5.55 4.88 1.91
N SER A 153 -4.99 6.00 1.45
CA SER A 153 -5.57 6.83 0.43
C SER A 153 -4.58 6.95 -0.72
N CYS A 154 -5.03 6.51 -1.89
CA CYS A 154 -4.29 6.54 -3.13
C CYS A 154 -4.69 7.80 -3.90
N PHE A 155 -3.67 8.58 -4.27
CA PHE A 155 -3.71 9.67 -5.26
C PHE A 155 -2.53 9.42 -6.20
N ILE A 156 -2.59 8.33 -6.97
CA ILE A 156 -1.45 7.83 -7.75
C ILE A 156 -1.64 8.24 -9.20
N PHE A 157 -0.67 8.96 -9.75
CA PHE A 157 -0.70 9.43 -11.13
C PHE A 157 0.36 8.69 -11.93
N VAL A 158 -0.03 7.99 -12.99
CA VAL A 158 0.86 7.26 -13.89
C VAL A 158 0.79 7.88 -15.28
N ALA A 159 1.93 8.08 -15.92
CA ALA A 159 2.00 8.51 -17.33
C ALA A 159 3.02 7.67 -18.12
N LEU A 160 2.62 7.26 -19.32
CA LEU A 160 3.41 6.49 -20.28
C LEU A 160 3.42 7.22 -21.61
N GLY A 161 4.58 7.68 -22.07
CA GLY A 161 4.62 8.49 -23.28
C GLY A 161 5.95 8.49 -23.99
N LYS A 162 5.99 9.24 -25.09
CA LYS A 162 7.18 9.47 -25.89
C LYS A 162 7.37 10.94 -26.20
N SER A 163 8.63 11.36 -26.39
CA SER A 163 8.95 12.67 -26.94
C SER A 163 8.89 12.65 -28.47
N LYS A 164 9.02 13.83 -29.09
CA LYS A 164 9.09 13.98 -30.56
C LYS A 164 10.31 13.26 -31.16
N GLU A 165 11.40 13.14 -30.40
CA GLU A 165 12.63 12.44 -30.78
C GLU A 165 12.57 10.92 -30.53
N GLY A 166 11.48 10.43 -29.94
CA GLY A 166 11.24 9.00 -29.69
C GLY A 166 11.69 8.52 -28.31
N ASP A 167 12.16 9.40 -27.42
CA ASP A 167 12.53 9.02 -26.07
C ASP A 167 11.32 8.58 -25.26
N THR A 168 11.43 7.50 -24.50
CA THR A 168 10.33 6.96 -23.70
C THR A 168 10.30 7.57 -22.32
N LEU A 169 9.09 7.74 -21.77
CA LEU A 169 8.84 8.18 -20.40
C LEU A 169 7.92 7.18 -19.70
N PHE A 170 8.35 6.71 -18.53
CA PHE A 170 7.45 6.25 -17.49
C PHE A 170 7.53 7.18 -16.29
N TYR A 171 6.37 7.67 -15.89
CA TYR A 171 6.18 8.50 -14.72
C TYR A 171 5.20 7.84 -13.75
N GLN A 172 5.53 7.85 -12.46
CA GLN A 172 4.61 7.59 -11.37
C GLN A 172 4.79 8.65 -10.28
N GLY A 173 3.85 9.59 -10.22
CA GLY A 173 3.62 10.48 -9.09
C GLY A 173 2.69 9.84 -8.07
N ARG A 174 2.71 10.36 -6.84
CA ARG A 174 1.74 10.02 -5.81
C ARG A 174 1.80 11.10 -4.76
N LEU A 175 0.66 11.73 -4.50
CA LEU A 175 0.52 12.56 -3.32
C LEU A 175 0.37 11.61 -2.11
N PRO A 176 1.30 11.60 -1.14
CA PRO A 176 1.19 10.73 0.03
C PRO A 176 0.27 11.35 1.07
N PHE A 177 -0.86 10.69 1.35
CA PHE A 177 -1.74 11.08 2.46
C PHE A 177 -1.06 10.84 3.81
N GLU A 178 -0.48 9.66 3.96
CA GLU A 178 0.37 9.26 5.09
C GLU A 178 1.71 8.72 4.58
N GLY A 179 2.74 8.83 5.43
CA GLY A 179 4.10 8.43 5.10
C GLY A 179 4.80 9.39 4.14
N GLY A 180 5.73 8.85 3.36
CA GLY A 180 6.46 9.61 2.35
C GLY A 180 6.57 8.85 1.04
N PHE A 181 6.67 9.58 -0.06
CA PHE A 181 6.79 9.02 -1.40
C PHE A 181 7.85 9.77 -2.22
N ALA A 182 8.59 9.02 -3.02
CA ALA A 182 9.51 9.54 -4.01
C ALA A 182 8.95 9.17 -5.39
N PRO A 183 8.74 10.15 -6.30
CA PRO A 183 8.21 9.89 -7.62
C PRO A 183 9.17 9.02 -8.41
N ARG A 184 8.60 8.21 -9.29
CA ARG A 184 9.38 7.32 -10.16
C ARG A 184 9.36 7.91 -11.54
N ILE A 185 10.56 8.10 -12.07
CA ILE A 185 10.75 8.72 -13.37
C ILE A 185 11.78 7.84 -14.07
N ASN A 186 11.37 7.22 -15.16
CA ASN A 186 12.22 6.45 -16.04
C ASN A 186 12.19 7.12 -17.42
N ILE A 187 13.37 7.44 -17.93
CA ILE A 187 13.54 7.96 -19.29
C ILE A 187 14.45 6.98 -20.02
N ASN A 188 14.00 6.46 -21.15
CA ASN A 188 14.76 5.50 -21.97
C ASN A 188 15.27 4.25 -21.21
N GLY A 189 14.50 3.75 -20.24
CA GLY A 189 14.88 2.59 -19.44
C GLY A 189 15.76 2.92 -18.23
N GLU A 190 16.12 4.19 -18.01
CA GLU A 190 16.92 4.62 -16.88
C GLU A 190 16.10 5.36 -15.83
N TYR A 191 16.06 4.81 -14.61
CA TYR A 191 15.41 5.48 -13.48
C TYR A 191 16.28 6.58 -12.87
N LEU A 192 15.67 7.75 -12.69
CA LEU A 192 16.28 8.84 -11.94
C LEU A 192 16.45 8.43 -10.48
N ARG A 193 17.67 8.61 -9.94
CA ARG A 193 17.99 8.26 -8.55
C ARG A 193 17.81 9.39 -7.56
N LYS A 194 17.99 10.64 -8.01
CA LYS A 194 17.90 11.85 -7.18
C LYS A 194 16.59 12.56 -7.49
N VAL A 195 15.56 12.22 -6.71
CA VAL A 195 14.22 12.80 -6.81
C VAL A 195 13.79 13.31 -5.43
N PRO A 196 12.94 14.35 -5.35
CA PRO A 196 12.43 14.84 -4.07
C PRO A 196 11.59 13.78 -3.36
N VAL A 197 11.51 13.85 -2.04
CA VAL A 197 10.60 13.02 -1.24
C VAL A 197 9.48 13.91 -0.71
N PHE A 198 8.24 13.59 -1.07
CA PHE A 198 7.03 14.26 -0.60
C PHE A 198 6.51 13.59 0.67
N LYS A 199 6.14 14.39 1.67
CA LYS A 199 5.63 13.93 2.99
C LYS A 199 5.00 15.09 3.76
N GLY A 200 4.31 14.78 4.86
CA GLY A 200 3.81 15.80 5.79
C GLY A 200 2.33 16.16 5.63
N GLY A 201 1.55 15.27 4.99
CA GLY A 201 0.12 15.40 4.82
C GLY A 201 -0.27 16.13 3.52
N MET A 202 -1.57 16.04 3.20
CA MET A 202 -2.18 16.67 2.03
C MET A 202 -2.95 17.93 2.42
N TYR A 203 -2.78 18.99 1.63
CA TYR A 203 -3.49 20.25 1.81
C TYR A 203 -4.46 20.44 0.65
N TYR A 204 -5.73 20.71 0.94
CA TYR A 204 -6.77 20.86 -0.08
C TYR A 204 -7.29 22.30 -0.15
N TYR A 205 -7.23 22.86 -1.35
CA TYR A 205 -7.71 24.20 -1.66
C TYR A 205 -8.89 24.07 -2.60
N GLU A 206 -10.10 24.35 -2.10
CA GLU A 206 -11.34 24.22 -2.87
C GLU A 206 -11.38 25.18 -4.07
N ASP A 207 -10.98 26.44 -3.87
CA ASP A 207 -10.91 27.45 -4.95
C ASP A 207 -9.62 27.37 -5.78
N GLY A 208 -8.75 26.39 -5.48
CA GLY A 208 -7.47 26.19 -6.15
C GLY A 208 -6.30 27.00 -5.59
N VAL A 209 -5.23 27.07 -6.37
CA VAL A 209 -3.95 27.71 -6.00
C VAL A 209 -3.44 28.57 -7.16
N GLU A 210 -2.40 29.36 -6.92
CA GLU A 210 -1.78 30.17 -7.97
C GLU A 210 -1.42 29.33 -9.21
N GLY A 211 -1.89 29.75 -10.38
CA GLY A 211 -1.72 29.04 -11.65
C GLY A 211 -2.75 27.96 -11.96
N TYR A 212 -3.58 27.56 -10.99
CA TYR A 212 -4.59 26.51 -11.11
C TYR A 212 -5.91 26.93 -10.44
N PRO A 213 -6.84 27.55 -11.19
CA PRO A 213 -8.12 28.06 -10.68
C PRO A 213 -9.17 26.94 -10.49
N TYR A 214 -8.72 25.76 -10.05
CA TYR A 214 -9.55 24.58 -9.85
C TYR A 214 -9.18 23.92 -8.51
N PRO A 215 -10.09 23.13 -7.91
CA PRO A 215 -9.79 22.45 -6.66
C PRO A 215 -8.45 21.69 -6.74
N THR A 216 -7.60 21.88 -5.73
CA THR A 216 -6.21 21.44 -5.80
C THR A 216 -5.78 20.79 -4.48
N VAL A 217 -5.16 19.62 -4.58
CA VAL A 217 -4.43 18.99 -3.48
C VAL A 217 -2.93 19.27 -3.65
N LEU A 218 -2.29 19.67 -2.57
CA LEU A 218 -0.86 20.00 -2.49
C LEU A 218 -0.18 19.18 -1.40
N VAL A 219 1.04 18.72 -1.67
CA VAL A 219 1.94 18.12 -0.69
C VAL A 219 3.30 18.79 -0.75
N TYR A 220 3.91 19.01 0.43
CA TYR A 220 5.26 19.54 0.54
C TYR A 220 6.32 18.44 0.42
N GLY A 221 7.42 18.78 -0.23
CA GLY A 221 8.58 17.92 -0.41
C GLY A 221 9.82 18.40 0.33
N THR A 222 10.81 17.53 0.38
CA THR A 222 12.16 17.88 0.85
C THR A 222 12.71 19.08 0.09
N ASN A 223 13.47 19.95 0.78
CA ASN A 223 14.15 21.11 0.19
C ASN A 223 13.20 22.12 -0.49
N GLY A 224 11.96 22.24 -0.02
CA GLY A 224 11.02 23.26 -0.51
C GLY A 224 10.29 22.89 -1.81
N TYR A 225 10.45 21.67 -2.31
CA TYR A 225 9.64 21.16 -3.41
C TYR A 225 8.15 21.10 -3.04
N LYS A 226 7.28 21.18 -4.04
CA LYS A 226 5.84 20.93 -3.90
C LYS A 226 5.38 19.97 -4.98
N GLU A 227 4.42 19.12 -4.65
CA GLU A 227 3.70 18.27 -5.61
C GLU A 227 2.22 18.66 -5.54
N ILE A 228 1.61 18.89 -6.70
CA ILE A 228 0.19 19.25 -6.79
C ILE A 228 -0.56 18.32 -7.71
N LEU A 229 -1.85 18.18 -7.43
CA LEU A 229 -2.83 17.61 -8.34
C LEU A 229 -4.06 18.51 -8.31
N SER A 230 -4.48 19.00 -9.47
CA SER A 230 -5.64 19.88 -9.64
C SER A 230 -6.62 19.25 -10.63
N TYR A 231 -7.92 19.46 -10.42
CA TYR A 231 -8.96 18.83 -11.24
C TYR A 231 -9.97 19.84 -11.76
N ASP A 232 -10.01 19.99 -13.08
CA ASP A 232 -11.06 20.66 -13.82
C ASP A 232 -12.18 19.66 -14.12
N GLU A 233 -13.24 19.68 -13.31
CA GLU A 233 -14.40 18.78 -13.44
C GLU A 233 -15.15 18.99 -14.77
N GLU A 234 -15.29 20.24 -15.22
CA GLU A 234 -16.06 20.61 -16.43
C GLU A 234 -15.42 19.98 -17.68
N ASN A 235 -14.09 20.10 -17.80
CA ASN A 235 -13.34 19.59 -18.94
C ASN A 235 -12.74 18.20 -18.69
N GLN A 236 -13.01 17.60 -17.53
CA GLN A 236 -12.43 16.32 -17.09
C GLN A 236 -10.91 16.27 -17.22
N THR A 237 -10.26 17.40 -16.92
CA THR A 237 -8.82 17.58 -17.10
C THR A 237 -8.11 17.59 -15.75
N TRP A 238 -7.07 16.77 -15.66
CA TRP A 238 -6.21 16.63 -14.49
C TRP A 238 -4.88 17.33 -14.74
N TYR A 239 -4.46 18.15 -13.79
CA TYR A 239 -3.16 18.81 -13.83
C TYR A 239 -2.30 18.28 -12.70
N HIS A 240 -1.11 17.82 -13.05
CA HIS A 240 -0.15 17.31 -12.09
C HIS A 240 1.20 17.99 -12.26
N GLU A 241 1.76 18.51 -11.16
CA GLU A 241 3.04 19.22 -11.22
C GLU A 241 3.95 18.88 -10.04
N ILE A 242 5.24 18.69 -10.32
CA ILE A 242 6.32 18.79 -9.36
C ILE A 242 7.00 20.14 -9.56
N ILE A 243 6.91 20.98 -8.52
CA ILE A 243 7.39 22.35 -8.52
C ILE A 243 8.66 22.42 -7.65
N PRO A 244 9.84 22.73 -8.23
CA PRO A 244 11.06 22.92 -7.47
C PRO A 244 11.06 24.27 -6.72
N PRO A 245 11.92 24.43 -5.69
CA PRO A 245 12.08 25.70 -4.97
C PRO A 245 12.77 26.79 -5.81
N ASP A 246 13.51 26.38 -6.85
CA ASP A 246 14.28 27.23 -7.76
C ASP A 246 14.25 26.63 -9.18
N ASP A 247 14.72 27.39 -10.17
CA ASP A 247 14.69 26.99 -11.58
C ASP A 247 15.67 25.87 -11.94
N GLU A 248 16.59 25.46 -11.06
CA GLU A 248 17.58 24.40 -11.35
C GLU A 248 17.12 23.00 -10.93
N GLY A 249 16.02 22.92 -10.19
CA GLY A 249 15.44 21.68 -9.70
C GLY A 249 14.75 20.82 -10.77
N LEU A 250 14.38 19.61 -10.36
CA LEU A 250 13.53 18.72 -11.15
C LEU A 250 12.13 19.36 -11.27
N LYS A 251 11.64 19.52 -12.49
CA LYS A 251 10.28 20.01 -12.76
C LYS A 251 9.54 19.03 -13.65
N ILE A 252 8.31 18.73 -13.29
CA ILE A 252 7.38 17.93 -14.10
C ILE A 252 6.09 18.71 -14.16
N LYS A 253 5.54 18.92 -15.36
CA LYS A 253 4.22 19.49 -15.57
C LYS A 253 3.44 18.62 -16.52
N ILE A 254 2.27 18.15 -16.11
CA ILE A 254 1.41 17.27 -16.90
C ILE A 254 0.00 17.86 -16.94
N LYS A 255 -0.56 17.94 -18.15
CA LYS A 255 -1.99 18.14 -18.39
C LYS A 255 -2.53 16.84 -18.97
N ALA A 256 -3.57 16.30 -18.37
CA ALA A 256 -4.11 15.00 -18.71
C ALA A 256 -5.63 15.07 -18.89
N GLU A 257 -6.11 14.62 -20.04
CA GLU A 257 -7.51 14.71 -20.45
C GLU A 257 -8.13 13.32 -20.39
N ALA A 258 -9.11 13.14 -19.50
CA ALA A 258 -9.82 11.89 -19.33
C ALA A 258 -10.53 11.48 -20.62
N LEU A 259 -10.52 10.19 -20.94
CA LEU A 259 -11.24 9.62 -22.07
C LEU A 259 -12.16 8.48 -21.63
N GLY A 260 -13.36 8.50 -22.19
CA GLY A 260 -14.37 7.47 -21.95
C GLY A 260 -14.90 7.48 -20.52
N ILE A 261 -15.34 6.31 -20.05
CA ILE A 261 -15.95 6.17 -18.72
C ILE A 261 -14.94 5.59 -17.72
N PRO A 262 -14.81 6.18 -16.52
CA PRO A 262 -13.91 5.71 -15.47
C PRO A 262 -14.19 4.28 -14.99
N PHE A 263 -13.15 3.66 -14.44
CA PHE A 263 -13.24 2.38 -13.76
C PHE A 263 -13.62 2.63 -12.30
N TRP A 264 -14.88 2.39 -11.94
CA TRP A 264 -15.34 2.54 -10.57
C TRP A 264 -15.03 1.31 -9.73
N MET A 265 -14.25 1.50 -8.66
CA MET A 265 -14.08 0.52 -7.59
C MET A 265 -15.29 0.53 -6.67
N GLY A 266 -15.86 1.71 -6.44
CA GLY A 266 -17.11 1.96 -5.72
C GLY A 266 -17.26 3.45 -5.40
N PRO A 267 -18.46 3.97 -5.10
CA PRO A 267 -18.60 5.33 -4.57
C PRO A 267 -17.83 5.49 -3.25
N GLN A 268 -17.46 6.72 -2.89
CA GLN A 268 -16.78 6.98 -1.60
C GLN A 268 -17.69 6.70 -0.38
N GLU A 269 -19.01 6.71 -0.58
CA GLU A 269 -20.02 6.30 0.42
C GLU A 269 -20.33 4.80 0.37
N GLY A 270 -19.79 4.10 -0.64
CA GLY A 270 -20.02 2.69 -0.89
C GLY A 270 -21.25 2.35 -1.74
N PRO A 271 -21.57 1.05 -1.87
CA PRO A 271 -20.87 -0.08 -1.24
C PRO A 271 -19.46 -0.31 -1.83
N TYR A 272 -18.52 -0.73 -0.98
CA TYR A 272 -17.12 -1.00 -1.35
C TYR A 272 -16.96 -2.40 -1.94
N ILE A 273 -15.89 -2.61 -2.70
CA ILE A 273 -15.54 -3.94 -3.22
C ILE A 273 -14.37 -4.53 -2.44
N ILE A 274 -14.41 -5.84 -2.15
CA ILE A 274 -13.27 -6.50 -1.49
C ILE A 274 -12.10 -6.59 -2.46
N HIS A 275 -11.01 -5.90 -2.14
CA HIS A 275 -9.79 -5.90 -2.93
C HIS A 275 -8.93 -7.14 -2.67
N GLY A 276 -8.76 -7.54 -1.40
CA GLY A 276 -8.04 -8.75 -1.07
C GLY A 276 -7.82 -8.96 0.43
N ALA A 277 -7.10 -10.03 0.78
CA ALA A 277 -6.80 -10.37 2.17
C ALA A 277 -5.51 -9.70 2.66
N PHE A 278 -5.55 -9.21 3.90
CA PHE A 278 -4.34 -8.70 4.58
C PHE A 278 -3.39 -9.84 4.95
N SER A 279 -2.10 -9.69 4.63
CA SER A 279 -1.08 -10.71 4.92
C SER A 279 -0.74 -10.86 6.41
N GLY A 280 -0.93 -9.83 7.22
CA GLY A 280 -0.54 -9.79 8.64
C GLY A 280 -1.67 -10.01 9.64
N THR A 281 -2.94 -9.88 9.23
CA THR A 281 -4.09 -10.12 10.13
C THR A 281 -5.29 -10.72 9.40
N LYS A 282 -6.15 -11.46 10.12
CA LYS A 282 -7.37 -12.07 9.60
C LYS A 282 -8.44 -11.01 9.33
N ASP A 283 -8.27 -10.28 8.24
CA ASP A 283 -9.16 -9.21 7.77
C ASP A 283 -8.97 -9.04 6.25
N VAL A 284 -9.85 -8.26 5.62
CA VAL A 284 -9.83 -7.95 4.19
C VAL A 284 -9.80 -6.44 3.96
N ASP A 285 -9.14 -6.04 2.88
CA ASP A 285 -9.11 -4.68 2.38
C ASP A 285 -10.29 -4.46 1.45
N ALA A 286 -11.07 -3.41 1.69
CA ALA A 286 -12.19 -3.01 0.86
C ALA A 286 -11.95 -1.63 0.26
N TRP A 287 -12.29 -1.47 -1.03
CA TRP A 287 -12.00 -0.30 -1.84
C TRP A 287 -13.26 0.48 -2.22
N GLY A 288 -13.17 1.79 -2.03
CA GLY A 288 -13.96 2.79 -2.75
C GLY A 288 -13.06 3.64 -3.66
N GLY A 289 -13.67 4.39 -4.57
CA GLY A 289 -13.01 5.28 -5.52
C GLY A 289 -13.09 4.83 -6.98
N PHE A 290 -12.18 5.35 -7.80
CA PHE A 290 -12.19 5.16 -9.24
C PHE A 290 -10.80 5.30 -9.85
N TRP A 291 -10.64 4.79 -11.07
CA TRP A 291 -9.55 5.14 -11.96
C TRP A 291 -10.04 5.91 -13.18
N VAL A 292 -9.30 6.94 -13.54
CA VAL A 292 -9.46 7.67 -14.81
C VAL A 292 -8.30 7.32 -15.71
N VAL A 293 -8.58 7.15 -17.01
CA VAL A 293 -7.58 6.95 -18.04
C VAL A 293 -7.79 7.96 -19.16
N GLY A 294 -6.76 8.21 -19.97
CA GLY A 294 -6.88 9.11 -21.10
C GLY A 294 -5.53 9.47 -21.68
N LYS A 295 -5.43 10.66 -22.28
CA LYS A 295 -4.20 11.16 -22.91
C LYS A 295 -3.56 12.25 -22.06
N PHE A 296 -2.26 12.41 -22.18
CA PHE A 296 -1.56 13.51 -21.53
C PHE A 296 -0.56 14.19 -22.47
N GLU A 297 -0.32 15.45 -22.16
CA GLU A 297 0.83 16.22 -22.63
C GLU A 297 1.60 16.68 -21.40
N GLY A 298 2.93 16.57 -21.44
CA GLY A 298 3.75 16.90 -20.30
C GLY A 298 5.12 17.45 -20.67
N LYS A 299 5.72 18.16 -19.71
CA LYS A 299 7.07 18.70 -19.78
C LYS A 299 7.88 18.19 -18.61
N VAL A 300 9.09 17.71 -18.89
CA VAL A 300 10.04 17.23 -17.89
C VAL A 300 11.33 18.02 -18.03
N LYS A 301 11.77 18.63 -16.93
CA LYS A 301 13.07 19.29 -16.80
C LYS A 301 13.90 18.55 -15.78
N LEU A 302 15.02 17.97 -16.21
CA LEU A 302 15.95 17.31 -15.31
C LEU A 302 16.83 18.33 -14.59
N PRO A 303 17.28 18.04 -13.35
CA PRO A 303 18.27 18.87 -12.67
C PRO A 303 19.49 19.10 -13.56
N GLN A 304 20.02 20.32 -13.56
CA GLN A 304 21.21 20.74 -14.33
C GLN A 304 21.02 20.79 -15.86
N GLN A 305 19.82 20.47 -16.36
CA GLN A 305 19.46 20.71 -17.76
C GLN A 305 18.69 22.03 -17.87
N LYS A 306 19.04 22.84 -18.87
CA LYS A 306 18.37 24.12 -19.12
C LYS A 306 17.04 23.94 -19.86
N GLU A 307 16.96 22.96 -20.75
CA GLU A 307 15.82 22.76 -21.63
C GLU A 307 14.80 21.79 -21.00
N GLU A 308 13.52 22.10 -21.15
CA GLU A 308 12.42 21.20 -20.83
C GLU A 308 12.15 20.30 -22.03
N LYS A 309 11.90 19.01 -21.79
CA LYS A 309 11.53 18.06 -22.83
C LYS A 309 10.04 17.78 -22.81
N GLU A 310 9.41 17.80 -23.97
CA GLU A 310 7.99 17.53 -24.15
C GLU A 310 7.74 16.03 -24.37
N PHE A 311 6.73 15.49 -23.68
CA PHE A 311 6.26 14.13 -23.80
C PHE A 311 4.75 14.12 -24.00
N SER A 312 4.25 13.12 -24.73
CA SER A 312 2.83 12.86 -24.87
C SER A 312 2.55 11.37 -24.87
N GLY A 313 1.34 10.97 -24.48
CA GLY A 313 0.95 9.56 -24.44
C GLY A 313 -0.29 9.37 -23.59
N HIS A 314 -0.30 8.31 -22.78
CA HIS A 314 -1.45 7.90 -21.99
C HIS A 314 -1.20 8.03 -20.49
N PHE A 315 -2.27 8.26 -19.73
CA PHE A 315 -2.20 8.31 -18.28
C PHE A 315 -3.24 7.43 -17.62
N LEU A 316 -2.97 7.10 -16.36
CA LEU A 316 -3.91 6.51 -15.43
C LEU A 316 -3.81 7.26 -14.11
N PHE A 317 -4.92 7.78 -13.62
CA PHE A 317 -5.05 8.32 -12.28
C PHE A 317 -5.84 7.36 -11.40
N ASP A 318 -5.21 6.86 -10.35
CA ASP A 318 -5.81 5.96 -9.36
C ASP A 318 -6.15 6.74 -8.08
N ARG A 319 -7.46 6.90 -7.86
CA ARG A 319 -8.04 7.45 -6.65
C ARG A 319 -8.78 6.35 -5.90
N ALA A 320 -8.14 5.79 -4.87
CA ALA A 320 -8.72 4.73 -4.02
C ALA A 320 -8.71 5.09 -2.54
N THR A 321 -9.77 4.72 -1.82
CA THR A 321 -9.83 4.76 -0.36
C THR A 321 -9.96 3.33 0.17
N HIS A 322 -9.09 2.99 1.12
CA HIS A 322 -8.98 1.65 1.68
C HIS A 322 -9.51 1.61 3.11
N ILE A 323 -10.32 0.61 3.40
CA ILE A 323 -10.80 0.33 4.75
C ILE A 323 -10.56 -1.14 5.11
N ALA A 324 -10.12 -1.39 6.34
CA ALA A 324 -10.06 -2.74 6.87
C ALA A 324 -11.47 -3.16 7.31
N TYR A 325 -12.11 -4.03 6.54
CA TYR A 325 -13.56 -4.22 6.58
C TYR A 325 -14.04 -4.75 7.92
N TYR A 326 -13.48 -5.86 8.41
CA TYR A 326 -13.96 -6.48 9.65
C TYR A 326 -13.53 -5.69 10.89
N ALA A 327 -12.39 -5.00 10.82
CA ALA A 327 -11.94 -4.14 11.92
C ALA A 327 -12.90 -2.98 12.24
N GLN A 328 -13.90 -2.70 11.39
CA GLN A 328 -14.93 -1.70 11.67
C GLN A 328 -15.77 -2.04 12.91
N GLN A 329 -15.97 -3.34 13.19
CA GLN A 329 -16.76 -3.81 14.33
C GLN A 329 -16.15 -3.40 15.68
N ASP A 330 -14.83 -3.44 15.78
CA ASP A 330 -14.09 -3.23 17.03
C ASP A 330 -13.49 -1.82 17.16
N TYR A 331 -13.65 -0.97 16.14
CA TYR A 331 -12.95 0.32 16.09
C TYR A 331 -13.66 1.37 16.96
N GLN A 332 -13.02 1.79 18.06
CA GLN A 332 -13.56 2.77 19.01
C GLN A 332 -12.98 4.20 18.89
N GLY A 333 -12.15 4.51 17.88
CA GLY A 333 -11.47 5.82 17.72
C GLY A 333 -10.46 6.12 18.86
N GLU A 334 -9.85 7.30 18.99
CA GLU A 334 -9.00 7.99 18.01
C GLU A 334 -7.75 7.16 17.71
N TYR A 335 -7.25 7.21 16.47
CA TYR A 335 -5.90 6.84 16.04
C TYR A 335 -5.20 5.87 17.00
N CYS A 336 -5.33 4.55 16.79
CA CYS A 336 -4.53 3.58 17.55
C CYS A 336 -3.06 3.98 17.39
N ARG A 337 -2.51 4.68 18.38
CA ARG A 337 -1.11 5.08 18.44
C ARG A 337 -0.31 3.79 18.46
N GLU A 338 0.21 3.45 17.29
CA GLU A 338 1.45 2.73 17.01
C GLU A 338 2.09 2.07 18.24
N ALA A 339 1.51 0.96 18.69
CA ALA A 339 2.16 -0.04 19.55
C ALA A 339 1.31 -1.33 19.62
N LEU A 340 -0.02 -1.22 19.69
CA LEU A 340 -0.90 -2.34 20.03
C LEU A 340 -1.74 -2.90 18.88
N CYS A 341 -1.83 -2.22 17.73
CA CYS A 341 -2.44 -2.83 16.54
C CYS A 341 -1.41 -3.70 15.82
N PRO A 342 -1.64 -5.02 15.66
CA PRO A 342 -0.76 -5.83 14.82
C PRO A 342 -0.72 -5.24 13.41
N ALA A 343 0.48 -5.12 12.84
CA ALA A 343 0.65 -4.61 11.49
C ALA A 343 -0.17 -5.48 10.51
N ARG A 344 -1.19 -4.90 9.88
CA ARG A 344 -2.07 -5.62 8.94
C ARG A 344 -1.30 -6.19 7.75
N GLY A 345 -0.14 -5.62 7.43
CA GLY A 345 0.66 -6.02 6.27
C GLY A 345 0.02 -5.61 4.95
N GLY A 346 0.65 -6.00 3.84
CA GLY A 346 0.11 -5.72 2.50
C GLY A 346 -1.02 -6.67 2.13
N VAL A 347 -1.88 -6.24 1.21
CA VAL A 347 -2.88 -7.10 0.56
C VAL A 347 -2.18 -8.06 -0.40
N VAL A 348 -2.68 -9.28 -0.56
CA VAL A 348 -2.05 -10.28 -1.43
C VAL A 348 -3.02 -10.99 -2.38
N GLU A 349 -2.43 -11.46 -3.48
CA GLU A 349 -3.04 -12.21 -4.59
C GLU A 349 -4.02 -11.39 -5.45
N PHE A 350 -3.58 -10.22 -5.90
CA PHE A 350 -4.32 -9.39 -6.87
C PHE A 350 -3.49 -8.98 -8.10
N SER A 351 -4.19 -8.65 -9.17
CA SER A 351 -3.67 -7.99 -10.38
C SER A 351 -4.58 -6.82 -10.74
N CYS A 352 -4.02 -5.63 -10.88
CA CYS A 352 -4.75 -4.41 -11.23
C CYS A 352 -3.99 -3.71 -12.35
N MET A 353 -4.63 -3.48 -13.51
CA MET A 353 -3.94 -3.23 -14.77
C MET A 353 -4.67 -2.22 -15.66
N GLY A 354 -3.88 -1.48 -16.45
CA GLY A 354 -4.35 -0.64 -17.55
C GLY A 354 -3.62 -1.00 -18.86
N ILE A 355 -4.34 -0.99 -19.97
CA ILE A 355 -3.84 -1.20 -21.34
C ILE A 355 -4.26 0.01 -22.16
N PHE A 356 -3.32 0.65 -22.85
CA PHE A 356 -3.54 1.95 -23.47
C PHE A 356 -3.17 1.95 -24.95
N ASP A 357 -4.15 2.28 -25.77
CA ASP A 357 -4.01 2.52 -27.19
C ASP A 357 -4.78 3.81 -27.57
N ASP A 358 -4.55 4.33 -28.76
CA ASP A 358 -5.30 5.49 -29.25
C ASP A 358 -6.74 5.15 -29.62
N ASP A 359 -7.00 3.91 -30.02
CA ASP A 359 -8.32 3.43 -30.43
C ASP A 359 -9.11 2.83 -29.26
N PHE A 360 -8.42 2.34 -28.22
CA PHE A 360 -9.05 1.74 -27.05
C PHE A 360 -8.26 1.90 -25.74
N MET A 361 -8.96 1.84 -24.61
CA MET A 361 -8.37 1.78 -23.28
C MET A 361 -9.11 0.76 -22.42
N ILE A 362 -8.37 -0.11 -21.74
CA ILE A 362 -8.93 -1.18 -20.90
C ILE A 362 -8.32 -1.10 -19.51
N THR A 363 -9.17 -1.16 -18.49
CA THR A 363 -8.75 -1.30 -17.10
C THR A 363 -9.41 -2.53 -16.48
N LEU A 364 -8.70 -3.20 -15.58
CA LEU A 364 -9.23 -4.34 -14.88
C LEU A 364 -8.54 -4.54 -13.53
N CYS A 365 -9.29 -5.16 -12.62
CA CYS A 365 -8.76 -5.75 -11.41
C CYS A 365 -9.30 -7.17 -11.23
N ASP A 366 -8.42 -8.09 -10.87
CA ASP A 366 -8.71 -9.49 -10.56
C ASP A 366 -8.00 -9.87 -9.27
N SER A 367 -8.71 -10.50 -8.34
CA SER A 367 -8.16 -10.87 -7.03
C SER A 367 -8.69 -12.22 -6.59
N LYS A 368 -7.84 -12.99 -5.92
CA LYS A 368 -8.17 -14.34 -5.45
C LYS A 368 -7.99 -14.37 -3.94
N ASN A 369 -8.83 -15.13 -3.25
CA ASN A 369 -8.66 -15.37 -1.83
C ASN A 369 -7.61 -16.47 -1.62
N PRO A 370 -6.39 -16.14 -1.11
CA PRO A 370 -5.35 -17.12 -0.87
C PRO A 370 -5.45 -17.75 0.53
N THR A 371 -6.46 -17.39 1.31
CA THR A 371 -6.62 -17.79 2.71
C THR A 371 -7.58 -18.99 2.85
N PRO A 372 -7.51 -19.74 3.96
CA PRO A 372 -8.50 -20.78 4.27
C PRO A 372 -9.84 -20.22 4.79
N VAL A 373 -9.97 -18.91 5.00
CA VAL A 373 -11.21 -18.28 5.46
C VAL A 373 -12.12 -18.02 4.27
N ASN A 374 -13.40 -18.37 4.39
CA ASN A 374 -14.39 -18.14 3.34
C ASN A 374 -14.90 -16.68 3.34
N PHE A 375 -14.00 -15.74 3.05
CA PHE A 375 -14.35 -14.33 2.89
C PHE A 375 -15.33 -14.11 1.71
N PRO A 376 -16.06 -12.98 1.70
CA PRO A 376 -16.86 -12.54 0.55
C PRO A 376 -16.03 -12.53 -0.73
N LYS A 377 -16.71 -12.60 -1.87
CA LYS A 377 -16.08 -12.65 -3.19
C LYS A 377 -15.16 -11.45 -3.39
N PHE A 378 -13.91 -11.74 -3.75
CA PHE A 378 -12.92 -10.72 -4.07
C PHE A 378 -13.21 -10.12 -5.45
N GLN A 379 -12.67 -8.91 -5.69
CA GLN A 379 -12.89 -8.17 -6.91
C GLN A 379 -12.52 -8.98 -8.16
N HIS A 380 -13.43 -8.95 -9.13
CA HIS A 380 -13.22 -9.42 -10.49
C HIS A 380 -14.05 -8.53 -11.38
N GLN A 381 -13.45 -7.45 -11.86
CA GLN A 381 -14.15 -6.46 -12.65
C GLN A 381 -13.21 -5.79 -13.65
N GLY A 382 -13.73 -5.54 -14.84
CA GLY A 382 -13.01 -4.92 -15.95
C GLY A 382 -13.91 -3.93 -16.67
N ARG A 383 -13.28 -3.00 -17.39
CA ARG A 383 -13.97 -2.02 -18.22
C ARG A 383 -13.17 -1.77 -19.49
N ILE A 384 -13.85 -1.79 -20.64
CA ILE A 384 -13.40 -1.07 -21.83
C ILE A 384 -13.76 0.39 -21.59
N ASN A 385 -12.82 1.16 -21.04
CA ASN A 385 -13.05 2.56 -20.68
C ASN A 385 -13.39 3.39 -21.90
N TYR A 386 -12.70 3.11 -23.01
CA TYR A 386 -12.85 3.78 -24.28
C TYR A 386 -12.62 2.77 -25.41
N ILE A 387 -13.46 2.79 -26.44
CA ILE A 387 -13.25 2.13 -27.74
C ILE A 387 -14.03 2.92 -28.79
N PHE A 388 -13.34 3.66 -29.67
CA PHE A 388 -13.98 4.53 -30.67
C PHE A 388 -15.14 5.42 -30.13
N ASN A 389 -14.93 6.10 -29.00
CA ASN A 389 -15.92 6.92 -28.26
C ASN A 389 -17.04 6.16 -27.55
N GLU A 390 -16.94 4.83 -27.44
CA GLU A 390 -17.87 4.01 -26.68
C GLU A 390 -17.19 3.39 -25.47
N SER A 391 -17.98 2.87 -24.51
CA SER A 391 -17.46 2.26 -23.30
C SER A 391 -18.35 1.12 -22.83
N TYR A 392 -17.74 0.07 -22.29
CA TYR A 392 -18.44 -1.16 -21.94
C TYR A 392 -17.92 -1.76 -20.63
N PRO A 393 -18.80 -2.22 -19.73
CA PRO A 393 -18.43 -3.17 -18.70
C PRO A 393 -17.82 -4.42 -19.33
N PHE A 394 -16.71 -4.90 -18.76
CA PHE A 394 -15.93 -6.03 -19.23
C PHE A 394 -15.64 -6.97 -18.06
N ASN A 395 -16.70 -7.52 -17.47
CA ASN A 395 -16.62 -8.37 -16.28
C ASN A 395 -16.61 -9.87 -16.61
N ASP A 396 -16.92 -10.26 -17.84
CA ASP A 396 -16.82 -11.64 -18.32
C ASP A 396 -15.44 -11.87 -18.95
N PHE A 397 -14.40 -11.86 -18.11
CA PHE A 397 -13.03 -12.04 -18.54
C PHE A 397 -12.29 -13.10 -17.74
N THR A 398 -11.17 -13.54 -18.29
CA THR A 398 -10.19 -14.38 -17.62
C THR A 398 -8.83 -13.73 -17.79
N LEU A 399 -8.13 -13.54 -16.68
CA LEU A 399 -6.72 -13.15 -16.66
C LEU A 399 -5.88 -14.33 -16.19
N LYS A 400 -4.95 -14.77 -17.03
CA LYS A 400 -3.96 -15.80 -16.68
C LYS A 400 -2.58 -15.19 -16.66
N SER A 401 -1.77 -15.61 -15.69
CA SER A 401 -0.35 -15.25 -15.59
C SER A 401 0.51 -16.49 -15.85
N PHE A 402 1.64 -16.30 -16.53
CA PHE A 402 2.58 -17.36 -16.88
C PHE A 402 4.01 -17.02 -16.41
N GLY A 403 4.86 -18.03 -16.34
CA GLY A 403 6.22 -17.92 -15.80
C GLY A 403 6.27 -18.21 -14.30
N GLU A 404 7.17 -17.56 -13.58
CA GLU A 404 7.26 -17.72 -12.13
C GLU A 404 6.03 -17.12 -11.44
N HIS A 405 5.31 -17.90 -10.61
CA HIS A 405 4.08 -17.42 -9.95
C HIS A 405 4.28 -16.12 -9.15
N LEU A 406 5.39 -16.02 -8.41
CA LEU A 406 5.69 -14.83 -7.62
C LEU A 406 6.07 -13.63 -8.51
N GLN A 407 6.60 -13.84 -9.71
CA GLN A 407 6.96 -12.74 -10.63
C GLN A 407 6.66 -13.19 -12.07
N PRO A 408 5.40 -13.09 -12.51
CA PRO A 408 5.00 -13.56 -13.84
C PRO A 408 5.71 -12.82 -14.95
N SER A 409 6.05 -13.52 -16.02
CA SER A 409 6.74 -12.97 -17.20
C SER A 409 5.81 -12.65 -18.37
N SER A 410 4.59 -13.16 -18.33
CA SER A 410 3.58 -12.91 -19.36
C SER A 410 2.17 -13.15 -18.83
N PHE A 411 1.19 -12.66 -19.58
CA PHE A 411 -0.22 -12.68 -19.24
C PHE A 411 -1.08 -13.04 -20.47
N GLU A 412 -2.27 -13.57 -20.25
CA GLU A 412 -3.32 -13.73 -21.27
C GLU A 412 -4.60 -13.12 -20.71
N LEU A 413 -5.20 -12.21 -21.49
CA LEU A 413 -6.49 -11.59 -21.19
C LEU A 413 -7.48 -12.02 -22.27
N LYS A 414 -8.53 -12.72 -21.85
CA LYS A 414 -9.62 -13.13 -22.74
C LYS A 414 -10.96 -12.77 -22.14
N GLY A 415 -11.91 -12.31 -22.93
CA GLY A 415 -13.26 -12.08 -22.41
C GLY A 415 -14.22 -11.55 -23.45
N LYS A 416 -15.46 -11.34 -23.03
CA LYS A 416 -16.52 -10.76 -23.86
C LYS A 416 -17.11 -9.52 -23.21
N PHE A 417 -17.57 -8.61 -24.05
CA PHE A 417 -18.40 -7.47 -23.67
C PHE A 417 -19.56 -7.37 -24.65
N LYS A 418 -20.51 -6.46 -24.39
CA LYS A 418 -21.78 -6.39 -25.12
C LYS A 418 -21.62 -6.40 -26.65
N GLU A 419 -20.66 -5.63 -27.16
CA GLU A 419 -20.45 -5.43 -28.60
C GLU A 419 -19.20 -6.14 -29.14
N GLY A 420 -18.60 -7.06 -28.38
CA GLY A 420 -17.28 -7.57 -28.78
C GLY A 420 -16.60 -8.57 -27.85
N SER A 421 -15.33 -8.83 -28.15
CA SER A 421 -14.48 -9.71 -27.35
C SER A 421 -13.02 -9.27 -27.38
N VAL A 422 -12.28 -9.64 -26.35
CA VAL A 422 -10.85 -9.34 -26.19
C VAL A 422 -10.09 -10.66 -26.16
N ASN A 423 -8.98 -10.75 -26.89
CA ASN A 423 -8.07 -11.88 -26.85
C ASN A 423 -6.62 -11.37 -27.02
N LEU A 424 -5.98 -11.06 -25.90
CA LEU A 424 -4.66 -10.45 -25.86
C LEU A 424 -3.67 -11.33 -25.10
N LYS A 425 -2.42 -11.31 -25.57
CA LYS A 425 -1.26 -11.87 -24.88
C LYS A 425 -0.31 -10.73 -24.53
N GLY A 426 0.10 -10.69 -23.28
CA GLY A 426 0.99 -9.68 -22.75
C GLY A 426 2.35 -10.29 -22.43
N LYS A 427 3.43 -9.67 -22.88
CA LYS A 427 4.80 -9.99 -22.45
C LYS A 427 5.33 -8.89 -21.54
N VAL A 428 5.81 -9.27 -20.36
CA VAL A 428 6.48 -8.30 -19.48
C VAL A 428 7.79 -7.86 -20.12
N ILE A 429 7.96 -6.56 -20.31
CA ILE A 429 9.18 -5.97 -20.86
C ILE A 429 10.08 -5.37 -19.77
N GLU A 430 9.50 -4.93 -18.65
CA GLU A 430 10.24 -4.35 -17.54
C GLU A 430 9.47 -4.54 -16.22
N TYR A 431 10.21 -4.76 -15.13
CA TYR A 431 9.67 -4.88 -13.78
C TYR A 431 10.03 -3.67 -12.94
N TRP A 432 9.14 -3.34 -12.01
CA TRP A 432 9.45 -2.45 -10.91
C TRP A 432 9.19 -3.12 -9.55
N PRO A 433 10.16 -3.07 -8.61
CA PRO A 433 11.50 -2.49 -8.72
C PRO A 433 12.37 -3.16 -9.81
N PRO A 434 13.38 -2.48 -10.39
CA PRO A 434 14.12 -2.99 -11.56
C PRO A 434 14.97 -4.22 -11.22
N LYS A 435 15.27 -4.41 -9.93
CA LYS A 435 15.95 -5.61 -9.40
C LYS A 435 15.02 -6.82 -9.27
N GLY A 436 13.76 -6.70 -9.69
CA GLY A 436 12.71 -7.69 -9.47
C GLY A 436 11.89 -7.44 -8.20
N TRP A 437 10.83 -8.22 -8.04
CA TRP A 437 9.89 -8.06 -6.94
C TRP A 437 10.44 -8.73 -5.68
N GLY A 438 10.51 -7.96 -4.59
CA GLY A 438 11.06 -8.43 -3.31
C GLY A 438 10.20 -9.52 -2.69
N ARG A 439 10.81 -10.62 -2.25
CA ARG A 439 10.11 -11.74 -1.62
C ARG A 439 10.10 -11.55 -0.10
N VAL A 440 8.91 -11.64 0.49
CA VAL A 440 8.70 -11.57 1.93
C VAL A 440 8.09 -12.89 2.38
N GLU A 441 8.63 -13.47 3.45
CA GLU A 441 8.11 -14.71 4.03
C GLU A 441 7.03 -14.41 5.07
N GLY A 442 6.07 -15.32 5.15
CA GLY A 442 5.04 -15.36 6.17
C GLY A 442 3.78 -14.56 5.85
N THR A 443 2.68 -15.18 6.23
CA THR A 443 1.35 -14.59 6.40
C THR A 443 0.76 -15.10 7.72
N TRP A 444 -0.34 -14.52 8.18
CA TRP A 444 -0.99 -14.99 9.41
C TRP A 444 -1.58 -16.40 9.26
N TRP A 445 -1.96 -16.83 8.05
CA TRP A 445 -2.49 -18.19 7.80
C TRP A 445 -1.43 -19.20 7.35
N ASP A 446 -0.34 -18.73 6.75
CA ASP A 446 0.78 -19.56 6.30
C ASP A 446 2.12 -18.85 6.62
N PRO A 447 2.73 -19.18 7.77
CA PRO A 447 3.99 -18.58 8.20
C PRO A 447 5.22 -18.93 7.35
N GLU A 448 5.10 -19.90 6.43
CA GLU A 448 6.16 -20.31 5.50
C GLU A 448 5.85 -19.89 4.06
N GLY A 449 4.62 -19.45 3.80
CA GLY A 449 4.20 -18.89 2.53
C GLY A 449 5.05 -17.68 2.14
N ARG A 450 5.19 -17.46 0.83
CA ARG A 450 5.97 -16.37 0.26
C ARG A 450 5.05 -15.41 -0.44
N ARG A 451 5.25 -14.13 -0.22
CA ARG A 451 4.50 -13.06 -0.88
C ARG A 451 5.41 -12.03 -1.51
N THR A 452 4.88 -11.31 -2.48
CA THR A 452 5.58 -10.21 -3.11
C THR A 452 4.62 -9.15 -3.62
N TRP A 453 5.19 -7.98 -3.93
CA TRP A 453 4.52 -6.83 -4.49
C TRP A 453 5.44 -6.22 -5.54
N GLY A 454 4.86 -5.78 -6.65
CA GLY A 454 5.57 -5.01 -7.64
C GLY A 454 4.69 -4.59 -8.80
N ARG A 455 5.31 -3.91 -9.77
CA ARG A 455 4.67 -3.49 -11.00
C ARG A 455 5.39 -4.06 -12.22
N ALA A 456 4.71 -4.09 -13.35
CA ALA A 456 5.33 -4.45 -14.62
C ALA A 456 4.77 -3.60 -15.76
N PHE A 457 5.65 -3.35 -16.74
CA PHE A 457 5.29 -2.87 -18.07
C PHE A 457 5.12 -4.07 -18.98
N ILE A 458 4.04 -4.05 -19.75
CA ILE A 458 3.61 -5.20 -20.54
C ILE A 458 3.35 -4.71 -21.96
N SER A 459 4.02 -5.33 -22.93
CA SER A 459 3.66 -5.17 -24.34
C SER A 459 2.58 -6.21 -24.67
N TRP A 460 1.46 -5.74 -25.22
CA TRP A 460 0.31 -6.55 -25.57
C TRP A 460 0.20 -6.72 -27.08
N GLU A 461 -0.15 -7.94 -27.48
CA GLU A 461 -0.44 -8.31 -28.85
C GLU A 461 -1.71 -9.18 -28.91
N GLY A 462 -2.42 -9.15 -30.03
CA GLY A 462 -3.61 -9.97 -30.25
C GLY A 462 -4.71 -9.22 -30.97
N GLU A 463 -5.95 -9.50 -30.61
CA GLU A 463 -7.12 -9.00 -31.34
C GLU A 463 -8.23 -8.58 -30.37
N ILE A 464 -8.92 -7.50 -30.74
CA ILE A 464 -10.18 -7.08 -30.14
C ILE A 464 -11.24 -7.10 -31.25
N GLU A 465 -12.29 -7.89 -31.05
CA GLU A 465 -13.47 -7.86 -31.90
C GLU A 465 -14.42 -6.78 -31.40
N PHE A 466 -14.88 -5.89 -32.26
CA PHE A 466 -15.85 -4.83 -31.93
C PHE A 466 -16.83 -4.62 -33.08
N LYS A 467 -18.12 -4.83 -32.83
CA LYS A 467 -19.22 -4.68 -33.81
C LYS A 467 -19.00 -5.44 -35.13
N GLY A 468 -18.30 -6.57 -35.07
CA GLY A 468 -17.99 -7.43 -36.22
C GLY A 468 -16.71 -7.04 -36.97
N GLU A 469 -15.96 -6.04 -36.49
CA GLU A 469 -14.64 -5.67 -36.99
C GLU A 469 -13.53 -6.13 -36.03
N THR A 470 -12.41 -6.57 -36.60
CA THR A 470 -11.22 -6.97 -35.86
C THR A 470 -10.23 -5.82 -35.77
N ILE A 471 -9.96 -5.36 -34.55
CA ILE A 471 -8.89 -4.42 -34.22
C ILE A 471 -7.64 -5.26 -33.90
N LYS A 472 -6.58 -5.06 -34.67
CA LYS A 472 -5.29 -5.68 -34.40
C LYS A 472 -4.56 -4.90 -33.31
N VAL A 473 -4.04 -5.62 -32.34
CA VAL A 473 -3.25 -5.08 -31.24
C VAL A 473 -1.81 -5.54 -31.43
N GLU A 474 -0.91 -4.58 -31.64
CA GLU A 474 0.51 -4.83 -31.90
C GLU A 474 1.36 -3.86 -31.07
N ASP A 475 2.20 -4.38 -30.18
CA ASP A 475 3.08 -3.60 -29.29
C ASP A 475 2.38 -2.52 -28.45
N VAL A 476 1.15 -2.81 -28.01
CA VAL A 476 0.36 -1.90 -27.18
C VAL A 476 0.84 -1.94 -25.73
N MET A 477 1.09 -0.77 -25.16
CA MET A 477 1.66 -0.66 -23.82
C MET A 477 0.58 -0.78 -22.74
N GLY A 478 0.87 -1.60 -21.72
CA GLY A 478 0.12 -1.67 -20.49
C GLY A 478 1.01 -1.57 -19.26
N ILE A 479 0.39 -1.24 -18.14
CA ILE A 479 1.01 -1.26 -16.82
C ILE A 479 0.13 -2.05 -15.86
N GLY A 480 0.75 -2.79 -14.95
CA GLY A 480 0.02 -3.46 -13.87
C GLY A 480 0.72 -3.34 -12.53
N GLU A 481 -0.08 -3.36 -11.47
CA GLU A 481 0.33 -3.63 -10.10
C GLU A 481 -0.13 -5.02 -9.68
N PHE A 482 0.78 -5.73 -9.03
CA PHE A 482 0.61 -7.13 -8.71
C PHE A 482 1.05 -7.41 -7.29
N THR A 483 0.25 -8.22 -6.62
CA THR A 483 0.71 -8.97 -5.47
C THR A 483 0.50 -10.44 -5.73
N ARG A 484 1.45 -11.24 -5.25
CA ARG A 484 1.42 -12.69 -5.41
C ARG A 484 1.71 -13.34 -4.07
N PHE A 485 1.04 -14.44 -3.84
CA PHE A 485 1.23 -15.32 -2.71
C PHE A 485 1.42 -16.75 -3.22
N LYS A 486 2.45 -17.41 -2.70
CA LYS A 486 2.72 -18.83 -2.92
C LYS A 486 2.74 -19.52 -1.56
N GLY A 487 1.80 -20.44 -1.34
CA GLY A 487 1.74 -21.24 -0.12
C GLY A 487 2.95 -22.16 0.03
N SER A 488 3.17 -22.64 1.25
CA SER A 488 4.21 -23.60 1.62
C SER A 488 3.95 -25.03 1.12
N LYS A 489 2.75 -25.31 0.59
CA LYS A 489 2.32 -26.63 0.09
C LYS A 489 1.83 -26.57 -1.35
#